data_AF-A0A1E7KMG9-F1
#
_entry.id   AF-A0A1E7KMG9-F1
#
_cell.length_a   1.000
_cell.length_b   1.000
_cell.length_c   1.000
_cell.angle_alpha   90.00
_cell.angle_beta   90.00
_cell.angle_gamma   90.00
#
_symmetry.space_group_name_H-M   'P 1'
#
loop_
_entity.id
_entity.type
_entity.pdbx_description
1 polymer ?
#
loop_
_entity_poly.entity_id
_entity_poly.type
_entity_poly.pdbx_seq_one_letter_code
_entity_poly.pdbx_strand_id
1 'polypeptide(L)' 'MTSWAYGPSDARQRVTGPALDFCLLATQRTHRADTALRADGAEAERWLGLVQAFAGPSGAGRQPRGVRGAGGAGR' A
#
# COMPACT_ATOMS: atom_id res chain seq x y z
N MET A 1 -15.31 3.15 -17.25
CA MET A 1 -14.21 3.10 -16.27
C MET A 1 -12.90 3.07 -17.03
N THR A 2 -11.95 3.94 -16.70
CA THR A 2 -10.65 4.01 -17.39
C THR A 2 -9.62 3.23 -16.59
N SER A 3 -9.10 2.14 -17.16
CA SER A 3 -8.02 1.35 -16.56
C SER A 3 -6.67 1.83 -17.07
N TRP A 4 -5.74 2.12 -16.16
CA TRP A 4 -4.33 2.34 -16.51
C TRP A 4 -3.55 1.04 -16.29
N ALA A 5 -2.64 0.74 -17.20
CA ALA A 5 -1.75 -0.41 -17.13
C ALA A 5 -0.35 -0.03 -17.62
N TYR A 6 0.66 -0.65 -17.04
CA TYR A 6 2.06 -0.50 -17.44
C TYR A 6 2.73 -1.88 -17.45
N GLY A 7 3.57 -2.12 -18.46
CA GLY A 7 4.26 -3.39 -18.67
C GLY A 7 3.50 -4.39 -19.56
N PRO A 8 4.10 -5.56 -19.83
CA PRO A 8 3.54 -6.57 -20.72
C PRO A 8 2.20 -7.15 -20.23
N SER A 9 1.32 -7.54 -21.15
CA SER A 9 0.03 -8.16 -20.83
C SER A 9 0.18 -9.60 -20.31
N ASP A 10 1.28 -10.28 -20.64
CA ASP A 10 1.60 -11.66 -20.30
C ASP A 10 2.59 -11.80 -19.12
N ALA A 11 2.89 -10.70 -18.43
CA ALA A 11 3.76 -10.71 -17.27
C ALA A 11 3.26 -11.67 -16.19
N ARG A 12 4.12 -12.63 -15.80
CA ARG A 12 3.85 -13.61 -14.73
C ARG A 12 3.83 -13.00 -13.33
N GLN A 13 4.41 -11.81 -13.17
CA GLN A 13 4.44 -11.04 -11.93
C GLN A 13 3.61 -9.78 -12.18
N ARG A 14 2.46 -9.64 -11.50
CA ARG A 14 1.53 -8.53 -11.75
C ARG A 14 0.95 -8.02 -10.45
N VAL A 15 0.77 -6.70 -10.37
CA VAL A 15 -0.02 -6.06 -9.32
C VAL A 15 -1.26 -5.45 -9.97
N THR A 16 -2.43 -5.71 -9.40
CA THR A 16 -3.72 -5.14 -9.85
C THR A 16 -4.50 -4.57 -8.68
N GLY A 17 -5.35 -3.60 -8.95
CA GLY A 17 -6.23 -2.97 -7.96
C GLY A 17 -6.44 -1.49 -8.24
N PRO A 18 -7.15 -0.77 -7.35
CA PRO A 18 -7.35 0.66 -7.48
C PRO A 18 -6.01 1.42 -7.48
N ALA A 19 -5.84 2.35 -8.43
CA ALA A 19 -4.63 3.16 -8.48
C ALA A 19 -4.42 3.99 -7.21
N LEU A 20 -5.52 4.41 -6.55
CA LEU A 20 -5.45 5.14 -5.28
C LEU A 20 -4.83 4.29 -4.16
N ASP A 21 -5.26 3.03 -4.02
CA ASP A 21 -4.72 2.10 -3.02
C ASP A 21 -3.22 1.88 -3.24
N PHE A 22 -2.80 1.75 -4.51
CA PHE A 22 -1.38 1.67 -4.86
C PHE A 22 -0.60 2.91 -4.39
N CYS A 23 -1.09 4.12 -4.69
CA CYS A 23 -0.46 5.36 -4.27
C CYS A 23 -0.43 5.52 -2.74
N LEU A 24 -1.49 5.12 -2.04
CA LEU A 24 -1.55 5.17 -0.58
C LEU A 24 -0.56 4.19 0.06
N LEU A 25 -0.44 2.97 -0.47
CA LEU A 25 0.53 1.99 0.00
C LEU A 25 1.96 2.46 -0.26
N ALA A 26 2.28 2.82 -1.51
CA ALA A 26 3.61 3.27 -1.90
C ALA A 26 4.05 4.52 -1.12
N THR A 27 3.14 5.40 -0.70
CA THR A 27 3.49 6.57 0.10
C THR A 27 3.36 6.37 1.62
N GLN A 28 3.25 5.13 2.09
CA GLN A 28 3.15 4.77 3.52
C GLN A 28 1.99 5.46 4.26
N ARG A 29 0.85 5.64 3.55
CA ARG A 29 -0.39 6.22 4.09
C ARG A 29 -1.44 5.19 4.49
N THR A 30 -1.30 3.95 4.03
CA THR A 30 -2.14 2.80 4.41
C THR A 30 -1.28 1.54 4.56
N HIS A 31 -1.77 0.54 5.29
CA HIS A 31 -1.11 -0.75 5.43
C HIS A 31 -1.51 -1.69 4.27
N ARG A 32 -0.62 -2.61 3.88
CA ARG A 32 -0.85 -3.58 2.77
C ARG A 32 -2.15 -4.37 2.91
N ALA A 33 -2.49 -4.79 4.13
CA ALA A 33 -3.71 -5.54 4.42
C ALA A 33 -5.00 -4.72 4.26
N ASP A 34 -4.90 -3.39 4.24
CA ASP A 34 -6.03 -2.46 4.12
C ASP A 34 -6.21 -1.97 2.67
N THR A 35 -5.63 -2.69 1.70
CA THR A 35 -5.73 -2.35 0.27
C THR A 35 -6.44 -3.45 -0.50
N ALA A 36 -7.11 -3.09 -1.58
CA ALA A 36 -7.64 -4.04 -2.55
C ALA A 36 -6.58 -4.48 -3.60
N LEU A 37 -5.30 -4.28 -3.31
CA LEU A 37 -4.21 -4.68 -4.20
C LEU A 37 -4.02 -6.20 -4.16
N ARG A 38 -3.95 -6.79 -5.35
CA ARG A 38 -3.64 -8.21 -5.55
C ARG A 38 -2.31 -8.32 -6.26
N ALA A 39 -1.45 -9.21 -5.76
CA ALA A 39 -0.26 -9.64 -6.46
C ALA A 39 -0.48 -11.03 -7.04
N ASP A 40 -0.21 -11.16 -8.33
CA ASP A 40 -0.06 -12.44 -9.01
C ASP A 40 1.44 -12.73 -9.11
N GLY A 41 1.89 -13.78 -8.42
CA GLY A 41 3.28 -14.22 -8.39
C GLY A 41 4.08 -13.76 -7.15
N ALA A 42 5.08 -14.56 -6.78
CA ALA A 42 5.84 -14.39 -5.53
C ALA A 42 6.65 -13.09 -5.48
N GLU A 43 7.21 -12.64 -6.60
CA GLU A 43 7.98 -11.39 -6.64
C GLU A 43 7.07 -10.17 -6.58
N ALA A 44 5.87 -10.24 -7.16
CA ALA A 44 4.87 -9.18 -7.03
C ALA A 44 4.43 -9.01 -5.56
N GLU A 45 4.21 -10.11 -4.83
CA GLU A 45 3.84 -10.05 -3.41
C GLU A 45 5.01 -9.52 -2.57
N ARG A 46 6.22 -10.04 -2.80
CA ARG A 46 7.43 -9.53 -2.13
C ARG A 46 7.63 -8.04 -2.40
N TRP A 47 7.45 -7.60 -3.64
CA TRP A 47 7.58 -6.20 -4.03
C TRP A 47 6.55 -5.31 -3.35
N LEU A 48 5.28 -5.75 -3.23
CA LEU A 48 4.27 -5.00 -2.48
C LEU A 48 4.62 -4.84 -1.00
N GLY A 49 5.40 -5.75 -0.42
CA GLY A 49 5.94 -5.61 0.93
C GLY A 49 7.10 -4.59 1.05
N LEU A 50 7.72 -4.21 -0.07
CA LEU A 50 8.89 -3.33 -0.11
C LEU A 50 8.58 -1.95 -0.71
N VAL A 51 7.48 -1.83 -1.47
CA VAL A 51 7.22 -0.65 -2.30
C VAL A 51 7.08 0.61 -1.45
N GLN A 52 7.92 1.60 -1.78
CA GLN A 52 7.87 2.90 -1.15
C GLN A 52 8.32 3.99 -2.13
N ALA A 53 7.54 5.06 -2.23
CA ALA A 53 7.88 6.28 -2.89
C ALA A 53 8.65 7.18 -1.92
N PHE A 54 9.86 7.54 -2.30
CA PHE A 54 10.75 8.40 -1.54
C PHE A 54 10.72 9.81 -2.13
N ALA A 55 10.40 10.81 -1.31
CA ALA A 55 10.52 12.24 -1.68
C ALA A 55 11.88 12.83 -1.25
N GLY A 56 12.86 11.96 -0.97
CA GLY A 56 14.11 12.20 -0.22
C GLY A 56 14.49 10.92 0.55
N PRO A 57 15.60 10.86 1.31
CA PRO A 57 16.00 9.66 2.04
C PRO A 57 14.88 9.08 2.91
N SER A 58 14.83 7.74 3.01
CA SER A 58 13.80 6.98 3.73
C SER A 58 13.69 7.39 5.21
N GLY A 59 12.54 7.92 5.63
CA GLY A 59 12.18 8.08 7.04
C GLY A 59 11.69 6.75 7.66
N ALA A 60 11.65 6.65 9.00
CA ALA A 60 11.39 5.41 9.76
C ALA A 60 9.98 4.77 9.62
N GLY A 61 9.17 5.20 8.64
CA GLY A 61 7.77 4.76 8.49
C GLY A 61 6.84 5.35 9.55
N ARG A 62 5.54 5.07 9.44
CA ARG A 62 4.52 5.56 10.38
C ARG A 62 4.11 4.44 11.34
N GLN A 63 4.07 4.73 12.64
CA GLN A 63 3.51 3.82 13.63
C GLN A 63 2.01 3.55 13.35
N PRO A 64 1.52 2.32 13.58
CA PRO A 64 0.10 2.00 13.47
C PRO A 64 -0.73 2.96 14.33
N ARG A 65 -1.90 3.39 13.85
CA ARG A 65 -2.84 4.10 14.71
C ARG A 65 -3.28 3.14 15.80
N GLY A 66 -2.88 3.41 17.04
CA GLY A 66 -3.41 2.72 18.20
C GLY A 66 -4.93 2.80 18.21
N VAL A 67 -5.57 1.73 18.66
CA VAL A 67 -7.02 1.68 18.94
C VAL A 67 -7.35 2.89 19.81
N ARG A 68 -8.33 3.72 19.40
CA ARG A 68 -8.81 4.82 20.24
C ARG A 68 -9.34 4.20 21.53
N GLY A 69 -8.61 4.40 22.64
CA GLY A 69 -9.15 4.17 23.96
C GLY A 69 -10.40 5.03 24.13
N ALA A 70 -11.52 4.39 24.47
CA ALA A 70 -12.78 5.04 24.75
C ALA A 70 -12.59 6.10 25.85
N GLY A 71 -13.32 7.21 25.71
CA GLY A 71 -13.22 8.36 26.59
C GLY A 71 -13.52 8.06 28.06
N GLY A 72 -12.87 8.83 28.93
CA GLY A 72 -13.25 9.00 30.33
C GLY A 72 -13.29 10.49 30.63
N ALA A 73 -14.50 11.03 30.73
CA ALA A 73 -14.79 12.38 31.18
C ALA A 73 -14.41 12.55 32.66
N GLY A 74 -14.03 13.77 33.07
CA GLY A 74 -14.07 14.10 34.50
C GLY A 74 -13.25 15.30 34.94
N ARG A 75 -13.91 16.47 34.92
CA ARG A 75 -13.81 17.66 35.80
C ARG A 75 -12.49 18.42 35.86
#